data_AF-A0A2V9BYE1-F1
#
_entry.id   AF-A0A2V9BYE1-F1
#
_cell.length_a   1.000
_cell.length_b   1.000
_cell.length_c   1.000
_cell.angle_alpha   90.00
_cell.angle_beta   90.00
_cell.angle_gamma   90.00
#
_symmetry.space_group_name_H-M   'P 1'
#
loop_
_entity.id
_entity.type
_entity.pdbx_description
1 polymer ?
#
loop_
_entity_poly.entity_id
_entity_poly.type
_entity_poly.pdbx_seq_one_letter_code
_entity_poly.pdbx_strand_id
1 'polypeptide(L)'
;MSDLPMNPKPPGMSLPILTGPPKAKDPVCGMSVDPTKAAGKIAHNGKTYYFCSKRCEERFTQEPEKFLAAPGTVGMEHAHGRAHPQAQSPARVPVEAGHQEMHPAAAAPAAAPAPVPSSAQGVRYTCPMDPEIVQIGPGVCPKCGMALEPMDVLVEAEADPEYDSMKRRFWVSAALSLPVLLLSMFGDALGLRMAHSVRNGIEFVLSTPVVLWGGWPFFERFWASLVNRSPNMFTLIGLGTGAAYVESVVATFFPQAFPASFRGMEGAAPVYFEAAAVITTLVL
;
A
#
# COMPACT_ATOMS: atom_id res chain seq x y z
N MET A 1 7.22 71.57 30.17
CA MET A 1 6.03 71.80 29.33
C MET A 1 6.23 70.99 28.06
N SER A 2 5.66 69.81 27.84
CA SER A 2 4.58 69.12 28.53
C SER A 2 4.68 67.65 28.13
N ASP A 3 4.63 66.76 29.11
CA ASP A 3 4.29 65.35 28.93
C ASP A 3 2.93 65.24 28.22
N LEU A 4 2.85 64.38 27.18
CA LEU A 4 1.60 63.80 26.72
C LEU A 4 1.76 62.27 26.60
N PRO A 5 0.90 61.50 27.28
CA PRO A 5 1.11 60.07 27.52
C PRO A 5 0.71 59.17 26.33
N MET A 6 1.49 58.10 26.16
CA MET A 6 1.14 56.91 25.37
C MET A 6 -0.18 56.30 25.87
N ASN A 7 -1.19 56.24 25.00
CA ASN A 7 -2.44 55.55 25.27
C ASN A 7 -2.27 54.03 25.04
N PRO A 8 -2.63 53.16 26.01
CA PRO A 8 -2.40 51.72 25.92
C PRO A 8 -3.23 51.01 24.84
N LYS A 9 -2.61 49.96 24.27
CA LYS A 9 -3.22 48.94 23.41
C LYS A 9 -4.43 48.31 24.11
N PRO A 10 -5.61 48.23 23.48
CA PRO A 10 -6.79 47.64 24.10
C PRO A 10 -6.58 46.13 24.35
N PRO A 11 -7.08 45.60 25.47
CA PRO A 11 -6.96 44.18 25.81
C PRO A 11 -7.78 43.30 24.86
N GLY A 12 -7.24 42.10 24.62
CA GLY A 12 -7.63 41.14 23.60
C GLY A 12 -9.13 40.91 23.44
N MET A 13 -9.60 41.18 22.22
CA MET A 13 -10.87 40.67 21.72
C MET A 13 -10.63 39.22 21.30
N SER A 14 -10.87 38.29 22.23
CA SER A 14 -10.92 36.86 21.96
C SER A 14 -11.97 36.60 20.87
N LEU A 15 -11.50 36.18 19.71
CA LEU A 15 -12.33 35.63 18.63
C LEU A 15 -13.27 34.57 19.22
N PRO A 16 -14.57 34.56 18.86
CA PRO A 16 -15.47 33.51 19.30
C PRO A 16 -14.94 32.18 18.77
N ILE A 17 -14.54 31.32 19.70
CA ILE A 17 -14.27 29.92 19.41
C ILE A 17 -15.51 29.39 18.69
N LEU A 18 -15.33 28.98 17.43
CA LEU A 18 -16.29 28.17 16.70
C LEU A 18 -16.37 26.82 17.42
N THR A 19 -17.07 26.78 18.55
CA THR A 19 -17.56 25.53 19.14
C THR A 19 -18.60 25.00 18.16
N GLY A 20 -18.17 24.16 17.22
CA GLY A 20 -19.07 23.34 16.43
C GLY A 20 -19.99 22.52 17.35
N PRO A 21 -21.19 22.12 16.89
CA PRO A 21 -22.14 21.39 17.72
C PRO A 21 -21.49 20.13 18.31
N PRO A 22 -21.87 19.74 19.54
CA PRO A 22 -21.28 18.58 20.21
C PRO A 22 -21.49 17.33 19.34
N LYS A 23 -20.39 16.77 18.83
CA LYS A 23 -20.41 15.54 18.03
C LYS A 23 -20.61 14.35 18.98
N ALA A 24 -21.75 13.69 18.90
CA ALA A 24 -22.00 12.44 19.62
C ALA A 24 -21.27 11.29 18.90
N LYS A 25 -20.75 10.31 19.62
CA LYS A 25 -20.13 9.12 19.01
C LYS A 25 -21.17 8.02 18.83
N ASP A 26 -21.20 7.42 17.64
CA ASP A 26 -21.95 6.20 17.37
C ASP A 26 -21.29 5.02 18.12
N PRO A 27 -21.99 4.34 19.04
CA PRO A 27 -21.42 3.27 19.86
C PRO A 27 -21.10 1.99 19.07
N VAL A 28 -21.66 1.81 17.87
CA VAL A 28 -21.46 0.61 17.05
C VAL A 28 -20.19 0.70 16.22
N CYS A 29 -19.90 1.87 15.64
CA CYS A 29 -18.77 2.06 14.72
C CYS A 29 -17.75 3.12 15.15
N GLY A 30 -18.02 3.90 16.21
CA GLY A 30 -17.13 4.95 16.70
C GLY A 30 -17.18 6.27 15.90
N MET A 31 -18.00 6.34 14.85
CA MET A 31 -18.10 7.53 13.99
C MET A 31 -18.71 8.72 14.73
N SER A 32 -18.19 9.93 14.47
CA SER A 32 -18.76 11.17 15.01
C SER A 32 -20.02 11.58 14.26
N VAL A 33 -21.13 11.68 14.97
CA VAL A 33 -22.47 11.99 14.46
C VAL A 33 -22.94 13.33 15.04
N ASP A 34 -23.48 14.18 14.18
CA ASP A 34 -24.21 15.38 14.60
C ASP A 34 -25.61 14.95 15.12
N PRO A 35 -25.95 15.19 16.39
CA PRO A 35 -27.25 14.84 16.97
C PRO A 35 -28.46 15.39 16.22
N THR A 36 -28.30 16.50 15.50
CA THR A 36 -29.38 17.15 14.73
C THR A 36 -29.57 16.55 13.33
N LYS A 37 -28.58 15.81 12.82
CA LYS A 37 -28.57 15.21 11.47
C LYS A 37 -28.40 13.68 11.48
N ALA A 38 -28.52 13.04 12.64
CA ALA A 38 -28.32 11.62 12.78
C ALA A 38 -29.30 10.81 11.90
N ALA A 39 -28.80 9.78 11.23
CA ALA A 39 -29.62 8.89 10.39
C ALA A 39 -30.55 7.99 11.24
N GLY A 40 -30.19 7.77 12.51
CA GLY A 40 -30.95 6.98 13.48
C GLY A 40 -30.73 7.47 14.91
N LYS A 41 -31.73 7.27 15.77
CA LYS A 41 -31.63 7.57 17.22
C LYS A 41 -32.44 6.59 18.06
N ILE A 42 -31.85 6.10 19.15
CA ILE A 42 -32.52 5.16 20.09
C ILE A 42 -32.29 5.63 21.52
N ALA A 43 -33.33 5.58 22.35
CA ALA A 43 -33.22 5.77 23.79
C ALA A 43 -33.06 4.41 24.48
N HIS A 44 -31.97 4.22 25.22
CA HIS A 44 -31.70 2.99 25.98
C HIS A 44 -31.06 3.33 27.33
N ASN A 45 -31.57 2.76 28.43
CA ASN A 45 -31.15 3.06 29.81
C ASN A 45 -31.16 4.58 30.15
N GLY A 46 -32.15 5.32 29.65
CA GLY A 46 -32.30 6.76 29.90
C GLY A 46 -31.33 7.66 29.11
N LYS A 47 -30.51 7.10 28.21
CA LYS A 47 -29.60 7.84 27.34
C LYS A 47 -29.98 7.69 25.87
N THR A 48 -29.96 8.79 25.12
CA THR A 48 -30.18 8.79 23.66
C THR A 48 -28.87 8.56 22.94
N TYR A 49 -28.82 7.51 22.11
CA TYR A 49 -27.71 7.17 21.22
C TYR A 49 -28.05 7.60 19.79
N TYR A 50 -27.05 8.12 19.07
CA TYR A 50 -27.18 8.62 17.71
C TYR A 50 -26.32 7.78 16.77
N PHE A 51 -26.86 7.45 15.60
CA PHE A 51 -26.23 6.53 14.65
C PHE A 51 -25.94 7.18 13.32
N CYS A 52 -24.80 6.82 12.72
CA CYS A 52 -24.37 7.33 11.42
C CYS A 52 -25.23 6.77 10.26
N SER A 53 -25.85 5.61 10.47
CA SER A 53 -26.66 4.90 9.47
C SER A 53 -27.75 4.04 10.11
N LYS A 54 -28.79 3.71 9.33
CA LYS A 54 -29.87 2.79 9.73
C LYS A 54 -29.35 1.40 10.12
N ARG A 55 -28.29 0.94 9.46
CA ARG A 55 -27.64 -0.34 9.77
C ARG A 55 -26.98 -0.36 11.16
N CYS A 56 -26.40 0.76 11.60
CA CYS A 56 -25.84 0.87 12.95
C CYS A 56 -26.95 0.91 14.01
N GLU A 57 -28.06 1.59 13.73
CA GLU A 57 -29.26 1.60 14.58
C GLU A 57 -29.83 0.18 14.78
N GLU A 58 -29.97 -0.61 13.70
CA GLU A 58 -30.48 -1.98 13.75
C GLU A 58 -29.56 -2.91 14.57
N ARG A 59 -28.24 -2.83 14.37
CA ARG A 59 -27.27 -3.63 15.14
C ARG A 59 -27.32 -3.31 16.63
N PHE A 60 -27.42 -2.03 16.98
CA PHE A 60 -27.55 -1.62 18.38
C PHE A 60 -28.86 -2.10 19.01
N THR A 61 -29.96 -2.16 18.25
CA THR A 61 -31.25 -2.66 18.74
C THR A 61 -31.20 -4.15 19.09
N GLN A 62 -30.44 -4.93 18.31
CA GLN A 62 -30.35 -6.38 18.50
C GLN A 62 -29.51 -6.77 19.71
N GLU A 63 -28.37 -6.11 19.93
CA GLU A 63 -27.42 -6.45 21.00
C GLU A 63 -26.88 -5.20 21.73
N PRO A 64 -27.73 -4.39 22.39
CA PRO A 64 -27.32 -3.10 22.95
C PRO A 64 -26.22 -3.24 24.02
N GLU A 65 -26.30 -4.25 24.89
CA GLU A 65 -25.33 -4.45 25.97
C GLU A 65 -23.91 -4.70 25.45
N LYS A 66 -23.77 -5.35 24.29
CA LYS A 66 -22.48 -5.66 23.64
C LYS A 66 -21.74 -4.39 23.22
N PHE A 67 -22.46 -3.38 22.75
CA PHE A 67 -21.89 -2.08 22.34
C PHE A 67 -21.73 -1.11 23.51
N LEU A 68 -22.37 -1.38 24.64
CA LEU A 68 -22.28 -0.57 25.86
C LEU A 68 -21.21 -1.06 26.84
N ALA A 69 -20.82 -2.35 26.76
CA ALA A 69 -19.78 -2.95 27.60
C ALA A 69 -18.34 -2.47 27.25
N ALA A 70 -18.11 -1.93 26.06
CA ALA A 70 -16.86 -1.25 25.70
C ALA A 70 -17.11 -0.27 24.53
N PRO A 71 -16.78 1.03 24.65
CA PRO A 71 -16.89 1.94 23.52
C PRO A 71 -15.85 1.56 22.45
N GLY A 72 -16.28 0.85 21.40
CA GLY A 72 -15.57 0.74 20.13
C GLY A 72 -14.94 -0.61 19.76
N THR A 73 -15.26 -1.75 20.39
CA THR A 73 -14.52 -3.01 20.12
C THR A 73 -15.33 -4.22 19.66
N VAL A 74 -16.61 -4.10 19.30
CA VAL A 74 -17.37 -5.29 18.88
C VAL A 74 -17.94 -5.17 17.47
N GLY A 75 -17.01 -5.23 16.53
CA GLY A 75 -17.26 -4.99 15.12
C GLY A 75 -17.24 -6.21 14.20
N MET A 76 -17.07 -7.48 14.62
CA MET A 76 -17.20 -8.61 13.67
C MET A 76 -17.37 -9.97 14.36
N GLU A 77 -18.60 -10.39 14.64
CA GLU A 77 -18.89 -11.81 14.89
C GLU A 77 -20.14 -12.18 14.06
N HIS A 78 -19.91 -12.79 12.91
CA HIS A 78 -20.97 -13.46 12.15
C HIS A 78 -21.09 -14.90 12.62
N ALA A 79 -22.18 -15.17 13.33
CA ALA A 79 -22.69 -16.50 13.57
C ALA A 79 -23.30 -17.08 12.28
N HIS A 80 -22.73 -18.18 11.79
CA HIS A 80 -23.43 -19.14 10.93
C HIS A 80 -23.00 -20.57 11.27
N GLY A 81 -23.97 -21.45 11.52
CA GLY A 81 -23.84 -22.89 11.32
C GLY A 81 -23.80 -23.76 12.59
N ARG A 82 -24.88 -24.50 12.82
CA ARG A 82 -25.01 -25.54 13.86
C ARG A 82 -24.07 -26.74 13.61
N ALA A 83 -23.50 -27.24 14.70
CA ALA A 83 -23.20 -28.63 15.08
C ALA A 83 -22.70 -29.64 14.03
N HIS A 84 -21.46 -30.09 14.20
CA HIS A 84 -21.05 -31.49 13.94
C HIS A 84 -20.20 -32.02 15.12
N PRO A 85 -20.42 -33.27 15.58
CA PRO A 85 -19.78 -33.82 16.77
C PRO A 85 -18.34 -34.26 16.53
N GLN A 86 -17.54 -34.15 17.60
CA GLN A 86 -16.14 -34.51 17.72
C GLN A 86 -15.84 -35.96 17.34
N ALA A 87 -14.74 -36.16 16.60
CA ALA A 87 -13.96 -37.39 16.63
C ALA A 87 -12.56 -37.07 17.21
N GLN A 88 -12.25 -37.78 18.29
CA GLN A 88 -11.02 -37.76 19.09
C GLN A 88 -9.84 -38.33 18.26
N SER A 89 -8.62 -37.79 18.33
CA SER A 89 -7.50 -38.16 19.25
C SER A 89 -6.23 -38.36 18.39
N PRO A 90 -4.99 -38.49 18.94
CA PRO A 90 -4.45 -38.07 20.23
C PRO A 90 -3.10 -37.32 20.10
N ALA A 91 -2.52 -37.01 21.26
CA ALA A 91 -1.29 -36.25 21.47
C ALA A 91 0.02 -37.09 21.48
N ARG A 92 1.13 -36.33 21.40
CA ARG A 92 2.52 -36.53 21.89
C ARG A 92 3.54 -37.15 20.91
N VAL A 93 4.69 -36.48 20.76
CA VAL A 93 5.97 -36.74 21.49
C VAL A 93 6.81 -35.45 21.56
N PRO A 94 7.43 -35.09 22.71
CA PRO A 94 8.51 -34.09 22.79
C PRO A 94 9.89 -34.75 22.67
N VAL A 95 10.82 -34.13 21.94
CA VAL A 95 12.24 -34.51 21.96
C VAL A 95 13.06 -33.30 22.39
N GLU A 96 13.75 -33.49 23.51
CA GLU A 96 14.58 -32.52 24.23
C GLU A 96 16.05 -32.59 23.76
N ALA A 97 16.65 -31.40 23.67
CA ALA A 97 18.04 -31.01 23.93
C ALA A 97 19.24 -31.85 23.44
N GLY A 98 20.10 -31.19 22.67
CA GLY A 98 21.52 -31.52 22.50
C GLY A 98 22.32 -30.30 22.04
N HIS A 99 22.87 -29.54 22.99
CA HIS A 99 23.82 -28.46 22.76
C HIS A 99 25.18 -29.03 22.33
N GLN A 100 25.81 -28.42 21.33
CA GLN A 100 27.28 -28.40 21.22
C GLN A 100 27.72 -27.13 20.48
N GLU A 101 28.44 -26.28 21.22
CA GLU A 101 29.07 -25.04 20.76
C GLU A 101 30.31 -25.34 19.91
N MET A 102 30.51 -24.55 18.84
CA MET A 102 31.83 -24.26 18.27
C MET A 102 31.76 -22.96 17.42
N HIS A 103 32.33 -21.89 17.94
CA HIS A 103 32.86 -20.72 17.21
C HIS A 103 34.38 -20.65 17.51
N PRO A 104 35.25 -19.90 16.79
CA PRO A 104 35.07 -18.81 15.80
C PRO A 104 35.92 -19.06 14.51
N ALA A 105 36.13 -18.21 13.48
CA ALA A 105 36.36 -16.77 13.33
C ALA A 105 36.20 -16.39 11.82
N ALA A 106 35.42 -15.36 11.44
CA ALA A 106 35.77 -13.93 11.31
C ALA A 106 36.02 -13.46 9.85
N ALA A 107 35.03 -12.76 9.29
CA ALA A 107 35.19 -11.66 8.33
C ALA A 107 33.97 -10.72 8.44
N ALA A 108 34.22 -9.41 8.45
CA ALA A 108 33.42 -8.37 9.11
C ALA A 108 32.10 -7.92 8.40
N PRO A 109 31.15 -7.31 9.15
CA PRO A 109 29.86 -6.83 8.64
C PRO A 109 29.77 -5.28 8.51
N ALA A 110 29.00 -4.79 7.52
CA ALA A 110 28.32 -3.48 7.49
C ALA A 110 27.44 -3.42 6.23
N ALA A 111 26.17 -3.02 6.22
CA ALA A 111 25.45 -2.12 7.11
C ALA A 111 24.04 -2.65 7.42
N ALA A 112 23.67 -2.62 8.70
CA ALA A 112 22.32 -2.90 9.17
C ALA A 112 21.38 -1.73 8.84
N PRO A 113 20.09 -1.98 8.51
CA PRO A 113 19.10 -0.92 8.41
C PRO A 113 18.84 -0.30 9.79
N ALA A 114 18.59 1.01 9.79
CA ALA A 114 18.40 1.83 11.00
C ALA A 114 17.27 1.31 11.91
N PRO A 115 17.37 1.53 13.24
CA PRO A 115 16.35 1.09 14.18
C PRO A 115 15.06 1.90 14.01
N VAL A 116 13.98 1.20 13.69
CA VAL A 116 12.60 1.73 13.70
C VAL A 116 12.23 2.12 15.14
N PRO A 117 11.61 3.29 15.39
CA PRO A 117 11.22 3.70 16.73
C PRO A 117 10.24 2.68 17.35
N SER A 118 10.52 2.31 18.59
CA SER A 118 9.90 1.25 19.39
C SER A 118 8.43 1.48 19.78
N SER A 119 7.71 2.44 19.16
CA SER A 119 6.32 2.78 19.47
C SER A 119 5.27 2.06 18.62
N ALA A 120 5.65 1.18 17.69
CA ALA A 120 4.73 0.36 16.90
C ALA A 120 4.36 -1.01 17.56
N GLN A 121 4.72 -1.21 18.82
CA GLN A 121 4.44 -2.45 19.56
C GLN A 121 2.99 -2.46 20.04
N GLY A 122 2.08 -2.97 19.23
CA GLY A 122 0.67 -3.17 19.60
C GLY A 122 -0.33 -2.87 18.50
N VAL A 123 0.09 -2.20 17.43
CA VAL A 123 -0.76 -1.96 16.25
C VAL A 123 -0.93 -3.29 15.51
N ARG A 124 -2.18 -3.69 15.28
CA ARG A 124 -2.52 -4.90 14.54
C ARG A 124 -2.49 -4.60 13.05
N TYR A 125 -1.78 -5.42 12.28
CA TYR A 125 -1.71 -5.35 10.83
C TYR A 125 -2.34 -6.60 10.20
N THR A 126 -2.97 -6.47 9.04
CA THR A 126 -3.65 -7.55 8.31
C THR A 126 -3.25 -7.63 6.83
N CYS A 127 -3.26 -8.82 6.20
CA CYS A 127 -3.07 -8.93 4.74
C CYS A 127 -4.39 -8.53 4.06
N PRO A 128 -4.39 -7.58 3.11
CA PRO A 128 -5.60 -7.15 2.42
C PRO A 128 -6.31 -8.26 1.63
N MET A 129 -5.59 -9.34 1.26
CA MET A 129 -6.18 -10.51 0.59
C MET A 129 -6.45 -11.71 1.51
N ASP A 130 -5.82 -11.76 2.69
CA ASP A 130 -6.04 -12.80 3.69
C ASP A 130 -6.34 -12.13 5.04
N PRO A 131 -7.59 -11.68 5.27
CA PRO A 131 -7.98 -10.97 6.49
C PRO A 131 -7.78 -11.79 7.77
N GLU A 132 -7.68 -13.11 7.63
CA GLU A 132 -7.38 -14.06 8.71
C GLU A 132 -5.96 -13.92 9.26
N ILE A 133 -5.04 -13.33 8.49
CA ILE A 133 -3.66 -13.08 8.91
C ILE A 133 -3.62 -11.74 9.65
N VAL A 134 -3.45 -11.79 10.96
CA VAL A 134 -3.26 -10.61 11.82
C VAL A 134 -1.94 -10.75 12.58
N GLN A 135 -1.07 -9.75 12.46
CA GLN A 135 0.23 -9.72 13.13
C GLN A 135 0.42 -8.39 13.87
N ILE A 136 1.31 -8.38 14.85
CA ILE A 136 1.66 -7.17 15.60
C ILE A 136 2.93 -6.58 14.97
N GLY A 137 2.82 -5.36 14.44
CA GLY A 137 3.89 -4.68 13.72
C GLY A 137 3.86 -4.88 12.20
N PRO A 138 4.62 -4.05 11.45
CA PRO A 138 4.69 -4.13 9.99
C PRO A 138 5.45 -5.39 9.56
N GLY A 139 5.08 -5.93 8.39
CA GLY A 139 5.72 -7.13 7.87
C GLY A 139 5.14 -7.59 6.53
N VAL A 140 5.69 -8.69 6.02
CA VAL A 140 5.16 -9.38 4.85
C VAL A 140 4.29 -10.55 5.31
N CYS A 141 3.14 -10.70 4.66
CA CYS A 141 2.25 -11.81 4.95
C CYS A 141 2.92 -13.14 4.56
N PRO A 142 2.96 -14.13 5.47
CA PRO A 142 3.60 -15.43 5.24
C PRO A 142 2.85 -16.30 4.23
N LYS A 143 1.62 -15.92 3.87
CA LYS A 143 0.75 -16.66 2.95
C LYS A 143 0.71 -16.02 1.57
N CYS A 144 0.38 -14.72 1.52
CA CYS A 144 0.18 -13.96 0.28
C CYS A 144 1.44 -13.20 -0.20
N GLY A 145 2.45 -13.01 0.66
CA GLY A 145 3.65 -12.22 0.37
C GLY A 145 3.42 -10.70 0.28
N MET A 146 2.19 -10.21 0.46
CA MET A 146 1.91 -8.77 0.46
C MET A 146 2.27 -8.11 1.78
N ALA A 147 2.58 -6.81 1.72
CA ALA A 147 2.77 -5.99 2.90
C ALA A 147 1.48 -5.98 3.74
N LEU A 148 1.62 -6.16 5.04
CA LEU A 148 0.49 -6.08 5.96
C LEU A 148 0.11 -4.61 6.15
N GLU A 149 -1.19 -4.33 6.16
CA GLU A 149 -1.75 -2.99 6.37
C GLU A 149 -2.28 -2.84 7.79
N PRO A 150 -2.11 -1.67 8.44
CA PRO A 150 -2.59 -1.47 9.80
C PRO A 150 -4.13 -1.50 9.83
N MET A 151 -4.68 -2.28 10.76
CA MET A 151 -6.13 -2.39 10.97
C MET A 151 -6.71 -1.17 11.71
N ASP A 152 -5.88 -0.51 12.52
CA ASP A 152 -6.29 0.62 13.35
C ASP A 152 -5.89 1.94 12.68
N VAL A 153 -6.87 2.66 12.16
CA VAL A 153 -6.71 4.02 11.63
C VAL A 153 -6.61 5.00 12.80
N LEU A 154 -5.47 5.03 13.49
CA LEU A 154 -5.17 6.00 14.53
C LEU A 154 -3.96 6.85 14.14
N VAL A 155 -4.09 7.68 13.11
CA VAL A 155 -3.06 8.69 12.79
C VAL A 155 -3.72 9.97 12.29
N GLU A 156 -3.68 11.04 13.11
CA GLU A 156 -3.73 12.42 12.63
C GLU A 156 -2.62 12.62 11.59
N ALA A 157 -2.88 13.40 10.53
CA ALA A 157 -2.00 13.58 9.37
C ALA A 157 -0.50 13.81 9.68
N GLU A 158 0.23 12.74 9.92
CA GLU A 158 1.69 12.69 9.94
C GLU A 158 2.15 12.05 8.62
N ALA A 159 3.13 12.69 7.97
CA ALA A 159 3.61 12.28 6.66
C ALA A 159 4.14 10.84 6.73
N ASP A 160 3.47 9.92 6.05
CA ASP A 160 3.91 8.53 5.93
C ASP A 160 5.11 8.46 4.97
N PRO A 161 6.34 8.16 5.48
CA PRO A 161 7.54 8.11 4.64
C PRO A 161 7.46 7.03 3.54
N GLU A 162 6.59 6.02 3.68
CA GLU A 162 6.35 5.02 2.64
C GLU A 162 5.58 5.62 1.45
N TYR A 163 4.53 6.41 1.73
CA TYR A 163 3.77 7.14 0.73
C TYR A 163 4.65 8.11 -0.05
N ASP A 164 5.51 8.88 0.63
CA ASP A 164 6.42 9.82 -0.03
C ASP A 164 7.45 9.10 -0.93
N SER A 165 7.89 7.90 -0.54
CA SER A 165 8.77 7.07 -1.36
C SER A 165 8.07 6.60 -2.64
N MET A 166 6.83 6.11 -2.54
CA MET A 166 6.04 5.68 -3.71
C MET A 166 5.71 6.86 -4.62
N LYS A 167 5.27 7.98 -4.05
CA LYS A 167 4.98 9.21 -4.79
C LYS A 167 6.19 9.72 -5.57
N ARG A 168 7.39 9.67 -4.98
CA ARG A 168 8.63 10.03 -5.69
C ARG A 168 8.92 9.07 -6.85
N ARG A 169 8.75 7.76 -6.65
CA ARG A 169 8.94 6.76 -7.71
C ARG A 169 7.94 6.96 -8.85
N PHE A 170 6.67 7.23 -8.53
CA PHE A 170 5.64 7.56 -9.51
C PHE A 170 6.05 8.77 -10.35
N TRP A 171 6.38 9.91 -9.73
CA TRP A 171 6.69 11.13 -10.47
C TRP A 171 7.96 11.04 -11.31
N VAL A 172 9.01 10.40 -10.79
CA VAL A 172 10.24 10.15 -11.57
C VAL A 172 9.94 9.23 -12.75
N SER A 173 9.18 8.16 -12.53
CA SER A 173 8.80 7.20 -13.58
C SER A 173 7.89 7.83 -14.64
N ALA A 174 6.95 8.68 -14.23
CA ALA A 174 6.09 9.44 -15.12
C ALA A 174 6.89 10.41 -15.99
N ALA A 175 7.84 11.13 -15.41
CA ALA A 175 8.70 12.06 -16.14
C ALA A 175 9.58 11.37 -17.19
N LEU A 176 10.03 10.14 -16.93
CA LEU A 176 10.86 9.36 -17.85
C LEU A 176 10.05 8.58 -18.89
N SER A 177 8.88 8.05 -18.50
CA SER A 177 8.00 7.29 -19.40
C SER A 177 7.27 8.19 -20.41
N LEU A 178 6.98 9.45 -20.07
CA LEU A 178 6.32 10.36 -20.99
C LEU A 178 7.12 10.62 -22.27
N PRO A 179 8.42 10.95 -22.24
CA PRO A 179 9.24 11.03 -23.46
C PRO A 179 9.31 9.72 -24.23
N VAL A 180 9.36 8.56 -23.57
CA VAL A 180 9.36 7.25 -24.23
C VAL A 180 8.05 7.03 -25.00
N LEU A 181 6.91 7.30 -24.37
CA LEU A 181 5.59 7.20 -25.00
C LEU A 181 5.47 8.15 -26.21
N LEU A 182 5.91 9.40 -26.04
CA LEU A 182 5.87 10.38 -27.12
C LEU A 182 6.79 9.98 -28.28
N LEU A 183 7.98 9.47 -27.99
CA LEU A 183 8.90 9.00 -29.01
C LEU A 183 8.35 7.76 -29.74
N SER A 184 7.71 6.84 -29.00
CA SER A 184 7.11 5.60 -29.52
C SER A 184 5.91 5.87 -30.44
N MET A 185 5.01 6.77 -30.06
CA MET A 185 3.78 7.03 -30.83
C MET A 185 3.93 8.17 -31.85
N PHE A 186 4.67 9.22 -31.52
CA PHE A 186 4.72 10.46 -32.30
C PHE A 186 6.07 10.71 -32.98
N GLY A 187 7.07 9.84 -32.82
CA GLY A 187 8.40 10.04 -33.40
C GLY A 187 8.35 10.30 -34.92
N ASP A 188 7.63 9.47 -35.67
CA ASP A 188 7.49 9.64 -37.12
C ASP A 188 6.61 10.84 -37.49
N ALA A 189 5.56 11.11 -36.71
CA ALA A 189 4.63 12.22 -36.94
C ALA A 189 5.26 13.60 -36.68
N LEU A 190 6.20 13.69 -35.74
CA LEU A 190 6.97 14.90 -35.41
C LEU A 190 8.14 15.15 -36.37
N GLY A 191 8.33 14.30 -37.39
CA GLY A 191 9.43 14.41 -38.35
C GLY A 191 10.80 14.05 -37.77
N LEU A 192 10.85 13.43 -36.60
CA LEU A 192 12.09 12.96 -35.96
C LEU A 192 12.55 11.65 -36.60
N ARG A 193 12.98 11.72 -37.86
CA ARG A 193 13.49 10.57 -38.64
C ARG A 193 14.90 10.19 -38.17
N MET A 194 14.99 9.64 -36.98
CA MET A 194 16.21 9.03 -36.45
C MET A 194 16.33 7.59 -36.95
N ALA A 195 17.56 7.07 -37.04
CA ALA A 195 17.77 5.65 -37.29
C ALA A 195 17.10 4.83 -36.17
N HIS A 196 16.46 3.71 -36.52
CA HIS A 196 15.73 2.86 -35.56
C HIS A 196 16.62 2.44 -34.37
N SER A 197 17.92 2.19 -34.62
CA SER A 197 18.88 1.84 -33.56
C SER A 197 19.08 2.96 -32.53
N VAL A 198 19.08 4.23 -32.96
CA VAL A 198 19.22 5.39 -32.08
C VAL A 198 17.94 5.56 -31.24
N ARG A 199 16.78 5.43 -31.88
CA ARG A 199 15.47 5.49 -31.19
C ARG A 199 15.36 4.40 -30.12
N ASN A 200 15.65 3.15 -30.47
CA ASN A 200 15.63 2.03 -29.53
C ASN A 200 16.63 2.23 -28.39
N GLY A 201 17.81 2.79 -28.68
CA GLY A 201 18.80 3.13 -27.65
C GLY A 201 18.29 4.18 -26.65
N ILE A 202 17.61 5.22 -27.13
CA ILE A 202 16.99 6.24 -26.27
C ILE A 202 15.88 5.63 -25.42
N GLU A 203 14.99 4.84 -26.02
CA GLU A 203 13.90 4.17 -25.30
C GLU A 203 14.44 3.20 -24.24
N PHE A 204 15.50 2.44 -24.55
CA PHE A 204 16.18 1.58 -23.58
C PHE A 204 16.72 2.39 -22.39
N VAL A 205 17.48 3.46 -22.66
CA VAL A 205 18.11 4.27 -21.59
C VAL A 205 17.07 4.90 -20.68
N LEU A 206 15.96 5.40 -21.22
CA LEU A 206 14.90 6.05 -20.44
C LEU A 206 14.00 5.04 -19.71
N SER A 207 13.67 3.91 -20.32
CA SER A 207 12.79 2.89 -19.72
C SER A 207 13.49 2.05 -18.64
N THR A 208 14.80 1.84 -18.75
CA THR A 208 15.60 1.05 -17.80
C THR A 208 15.43 1.50 -16.34
N PRO A 209 15.64 2.77 -15.97
CA PRO A 209 15.41 3.23 -14.59
C PRO A 209 13.93 3.13 -14.18
N VAL A 210 12.99 3.30 -15.10
CA VAL A 210 11.55 3.15 -14.80
C VAL A 210 11.23 1.71 -14.39
N VAL A 211 11.63 0.75 -15.21
CA VAL A 211 11.34 -0.67 -14.98
C VAL A 211 12.16 -1.22 -13.82
N LEU A 212 13.48 -0.99 -13.81
CA LEU A 212 14.36 -1.63 -12.82
C LEU A 212 14.35 -0.94 -11.45
N TRP A 213 14.29 0.40 -11.39
CA TRP A 213 14.28 1.13 -10.11
C TRP A 213 12.86 1.49 -9.67
N GLY A 214 12.01 1.97 -10.59
CA GLY A 214 10.61 2.27 -10.30
C GLY A 214 9.83 0.98 -9.98
N GLY A 215 9.97 -0.03 -10.84
CA GLY A 215 9.28 -1.31 -10.72
C GLY A 215 9.87 -2.30 -9.70
N TRP A 216 10.98 -1.96 -9.04
CA TRP A 216 11.67 -2.87 -8.10
C TRP A 216 10.75 -3.52 -7.04
N PRO A 217 9.84 -2.78 -6.36
CA PRO A 217 8.94 -3.39 -5.36
C PRO A 217 7.97 -4.41 -5.96
N PHE A 218 7.61 -4.24 -7.23
CA PHE A 218 6.72 -5.16 -7.93
C PHE A 218 7.45 -6.46 -8.24
N PHE A 219 8.74 -6.39 -8.60
CA PHE A 219 9.56 -7.58 -8.82
C PHE A 219 9.85 -8.35 -7.54
N GLU A 220 10.05 -7.67 -6.41
CA GLU A 220 10.15 -8.31 -5.09
C GLU A 220 8.87 -9.11 -4.76
N ARG A 221 7.70 -8.48 -4.96
CA ARG A 221 6.39 -9.12 -4.72
C ARG A 221 6.07 -10.22 -5.74
N PHE A 222 6.44 -10.03 -7.00
CA PHE A 222 6.36 -11.05 -8.06
C PHE A 222 7.16 -12.29 -7.66
N TRP A 223 8.40 -12.11 -7.20
CA TRP A 223 9.26 -13.22 -6.80
C TRP A 223 8.69 -13.95 -5.59
N ALA A 224 8.23 -13.21 -4.57
CA ALA A 224 7.57 -13.78 -3.41
C ALA A 224 6.32 -14.60 -3.81
N SER A 225 5.50 -14.09 -4.74
CA SER A 225 4.33 -14.79 -5.27
C SER A 225 4.69 -16.10 -5.99
N LEU A 226 5.78 -16.10 -6.76
CA LEU A 226 6.25 -17.29 -7.47
C LEU A 226 6.76 -18.36 -6.51
N VAL A 227 7.55 -17.97 -5.51
CA VAL A 227 8.07 -18.88 -4.47
C VAL A 227 6.94 -19.47 -3.63
N ASN A 228 5.98 -18.65 -3.22
CA ASN A 228 4.85 -19.07 -2.39
C ASN A 228 3.73 -19.76 -3.19
N ARG A 229 3.86 -19.86 -4.52
CA ARG A 229 2.85 -20.42 -5.45
C ARG A 229 1.45 -19.81 -5.27
N SER A 230 1.40 -18.52 -4.95
CA SER A 230 0.17 -17.77 -4.70
C SER A 230 0.03 -16.65 -5.75
N PRO A 231 -0.41 -16.96 -6.98
CA PRO A 231 -0.50 -15.97 -8.05
C PRO A 231 -1.45 -14.83 -7.68
N ASN A 232 -1.00 -13.60 -7.93
CA ASN A 232 -1.70 -12.36 -7.59
C ASN A 232 -1.47 -11.31 -8.70
N MET A 233 -1.93 -10.08 -8.46
CA MET A 233 -1.79 -8.97 -9.41
C MET A 233 -0.32 -8.70 -9.78
N PHE A 234 0.60 -8.76 -8.81
CA PHE A 234 2.03 -8.54 -9.05
C PHE A 234 2.66 -9.66 -9.87
N THR A 235 2.13 -10.88 -9.83
CA THR A 235 2.55 -11.97 -10.72
C THR A 235 2.34 -11.60 -12.18
N LEU A 236 1.15 -11.07 -12.51
CA LEU A 236 0.80 -10.67 -13.87
C LEU A 236 1.62 -9.45 -14.31
N ILE A 237 1.72 -8.44 -13.44
CA ILE A 237 2.49 -7.23 -13.74
C ILE A 237 3.97 -7.57 -13.96
N GLY A 238 4.60 -8.28 -13.03
CA GLY A 238 6.01 -8.64 -13.12
C GLY A 238 6.33 -9.54 -14.31
N LEU A 239 5.45 -10.50 -14.64
CA LEU A 239 5.63 -11.32 -15.85
C LEU A 239 5.48 -10.48 -17.12
N GLY A 240 4.46 -9.63 -17.21
CA GLY A 240 4.18 -8.82 -18.38
C GLY A 240 5.25 -7.77 -18.65
N THR A 241 5.57 -6.92 -17.65
CA THR A 241 6.59 -5.88 -17.81
C THR A 241 7.99 -6.47 -17.93
N GLY A 242 8.28 -7.55 -17.21
CA GLY A 242 9.55 -8.27 -17.31
C GLY A 242 9.76 -8.89 -18.69
N ALA A 243 8.77 -9.61 -19.22
CA ALA A 243 8.86 -10.21 -20.55
C ALA A 243 8.99 -9.15 -21.65
N ALA A 244 8.18 -8.09 -21.60
CA ALA A 244 8.25 -6.98 -22.56
C ALA A 244 9.62 -6.29 -22.54
N TYR A 245 10.17 -6.03 -21.34
CA TYR A 245 11.47 -5.38 -21.21
C TYR A 245 12.61 -6.28 -21.70
N VAL A 246 12.64 -7.56 -21.29
CA VAL A 246 13.69 -8.51 -21.72
C VAL A 246 13.66 -8.70 -23.24
N GLU A 247 12.48 -8.89 -23.83
CA GLU A 247 12.35 -9.03 -25.28
C GLU A 247 12.85 -7.77 -26.00
N SER A 248 12.53 -6.58 -25.49
CA SER A 248 12.96 -5.30 -26.08
C SER A 248 14.48 -5.12 -26.01
N VAL A 249 15.11 -5.57 -24.91
CA VAL A 249 16.58 -5.59 -24.77
C VAL A 249 17.20 -6.54 -25.80
N VAL A 250 16.65 -7.75 -25.96
CA VAL A 250 17.13 -8.72 -26.94
C VAL A 250 16.95 -8.19 -28.38
N ALA A 251 15.80 -7.57 -28.68
CA ALA A 251 15.52 -6.93 -29.97
C ALA A 251 16.49 -5.79 -30.29
N THR A 252 16.93 -5.04 -29.27
CA THR A 252 17.85 -3.90 -29.44
C THR A 252 19.30 -4.33 -29.66
N PHE A 253 19.80 -5.28 -28.86
CA PHE A 253 21.22 -5.68 -28.90
C PHE A 253 21.51 -6.89 -29.78
N PHE A 254 20.51 -7.76 -30.00
CA PHE A 254 20.63 -9.00 -30.76
C PHE A 254 19.51 -9.16 -31.80
N PRO A 255 19.32 -8.20 -32.72
CA PRO A 255 18.23 -8.27 -33.71
C PRO A 255 18.34 -9.51 -34.63
N GLN A 256 19.54 -10.08 -34.78
CA GLN A 256 19.76 -11.29 -35.59
C GLN A 256 19.20 -12.57 -34.95
N ALA A 257 18.86 -12.54 -33.66
CA ALA A 257 18.17 -13.65 -33.00
C ALA A 257 16.73 -13.81 -33.52
N PHE A 258 16.16 -12.75 -34.12
CA PHE A 258 14.82 -12.77 -34.68
C PHE A 258 14.82 -13.20 -36.16
N PRO A 259 13.87 -14.06 -36.58
CA PRO A 259 13.72 -14.43 -37.99
C PRO A 259 13.55 -13.20 -38.88
N ALA A 260 14.03 -13.28 -40.13
CA ALA A 260 13.95 -12.15 -41.07
C ALA A 260 12.52 -11.64 -41.30
N SER A 261 11.50 -12.50 -41.12
CA SER A 261 10.08 -12.13 -41.22
C SER A 261 9.60 -11.18 -40.11
N PHE A 262 10.28 -11.15 -38.96
CA PHE A 262 9.93 -10.30 -37.82
C PHE A 262 10.76 -9.01 -37.76
N ARG A 263 11.73 -8.85 -38.67
CA ARG A 263 12.55 -7.66 -38.78
C ARG A 263 11.94 -6.70 -39.80
N GLY A 264 11.87 -5.43 -39.44
CA GLY A 264 11.41 -4.36 -40.35
C GLY A 264 12.39 -4.13 -41.50
N MET A 265 12.06 -3.18 -42.37
CA MET A 265 12.84 -2.85 -43.59
C MET A 265 14.31 -2.51 -43.32
N GLU A 266 14.65 -2.01 -42.12
CA GLU A 266 16.01 -1.68 -41.70
C GLU A 266 16.70 -2.79 -40.88
N GLY A 267 16.09 -3.98 -40.79
CA GLY A 267 16.62 -5.10 -40.01
C GLY A 267 16.39 -5.00 -38.50
N ALA A 268 15.67 -3.98 -38.04
CA ALA A 268 15.30 -3.79 -36.63
C ALA A 268 14.10 -4.65 -36.24
N ALA A 269 14.16 -5.28 -35.06
CA ALA A 269 13.02 -5.95 -34.44
C ALA A 269 12.15 -4.92 -33.69
N PRO A 270 10.83 -5.15 -33.57
CA PRO A 270 9.95 -4.30 -32.76
C PRO A 270 10.39 -4.33 -31.29
N VAL A 271 10.16 -3.22 -30.58
CA VAL A 271 10.47 -3.08 -29.15
C VAL A 271 9.23 -2.61 -28.40
N TYR A 272 9.17 -2.93 -27.11
CA TYR A 272 8.05 -2.68 -26.20
C TYR A 272 8.51 -1.97 -24.91
N PHE A 273 9.58 -1.17 -24.98
CA PHE A 273 10.06 -0.35 -23.87
C PHE A 273 9.00 0.62 -23.36
N GLU A 274 8.20 1.19 -24.26
CA GLU A 274 7.04 2.03 -23.94
C GLU A 274 6.04 1.29 -23.05
N ALA A 275 5.57 0.12 -23.48
CA ALA A 275 4.60 -0.65 -22.73
C ALA A 275 5.11 -1.02 -21.33
N ALA A 276 6.36 -1.49 -21.23
CA ALA A 276 6.97 -1.80 -19.94
C ALA A 276 7.08 -0.57 -19.02
N ALA A 277 7.48 0.58 -19.56
CA ALA A 277 7.62 1.81 -18.80
C ALA A 277 6.26 2.39 -18.36
N VAL A 278 5.28 2.44 -19.25
CA VAL A 278 3.94 2.99 -18.95
C VAL A 278 3.21 2.11 -17.93
N ILE A 279 3.23 0.78 -18.10
CA ILE A 279 2.60 -0.13 -17.14
C ILE A 279 3.24 0.05 -15.76
N THR A 280 4.58 0.11 -15.69
CA THR A 280 5.29 0.30 -14.41
C THR A 280 4.91 1.63 -13.76
N THR A 281 4.84 2.72 -14.53
CA THR A 281 4.44 4.04 -14.04
C THR A 281 3.00 4.08 -13.52
N LEU A 282 2.04 3.47 -14.23
CA LEU A 282 0.62 3.52 -13.86
C LEU A 282 0.27 2.66 -12.64
N VAL A 283 1.14 1.75 -12.25
CA VAL A 283 0.97 0.88 -11.07
C VAL A 283 1.53 1.53 -9.79
N LEU A 284 2.50 2.45 -9.92
CA LEU A 284 3.10 3.20 -8.81
C LEU A 284 2.13 4.24 -8.22
#